data_AF-A0A348UWG4-F1
#
_entry.id   AF-A0A348UWG4-F1
#
_cell.length_a   1.000
_cell.length_b   1.000
_cell.length_c   1.000
_cell.angle_alpha   90.00
_cell.angle_beta   90.00
_cell.angle_gamma   90.00
#
_symmetry.space_group_name_H-M   'P 1'
#
loop_
_entity.id
_entity.type
_entity.pdbx_description
1 polymer ?
#
loop_
_entity_poly.entity_id
_entity_poly.type
_entity_poly.pdbx_seq_one_letter_code
_entity_poly.pdbx_strand_id
1 'polypeptide(L)'
;WNSDVCSSDLPVQIISPGIDLGPFRFEIFSQMASGTIDQFSLTLQNEVTKTWDLTPKSMALSLYPIDFPDQVQFFDPHFRLFVSGDFEHQAGQLTFTGTGIKSFRKNKAKHKDVLNISGVQVKTEFDGNFWRPDSLKHVTLDALIDKIDFRQNNKDKGIRAQGVYFELPMTYPFRNIKTFGRAGAKKIVLHDKIAPVVSAKVVQASDFGMDIIGKVTRLGFSGLSIDFSARAGLDSAMSPFVKCQIATDQFSVTQNTLIPFIPGISQMGDLKFDISAKADFSYINQNINSSADIQVSNGTLNFREPGFSVSGISADMHFNDLMVPETLPGQYINIDVFNAGRFNGNNGKIRFSLEDGKSINIENFKFNWCNGIVSTEAFRLPSEDNAIHLTLYCDRLEMEDLFHQLGAFDLEGGGTLSGRIPVVMKKTEIGFDNAFLFSTPGEGGRIFIRNLDRMLAGIPKNTPEFSQLDLAGEALKNFEYKWVTLKLNTHEDTLAVNMQLDGKPLSVLPFEYDRNLNSFVRRNGQSPGSNFQGIKLDVNLSLPFNQVIQFGSNLKRIMNP
;
A
#
# COMPACT_ATOMS: atom_id res chain seq x y z
N TRP A 1 -1.98 -37.56 85.73
CA TRP A 1 -1.79 -36.28 86.45
C TRP A 1 -0.85 -35.45 85.59
N ASN A 2 -1.33 -34.30 85.13
CA ASN A 2 -0.70 -33.39 84.18
C ASN A 2 0.57 -32.73 84.73
N SER A 3 1.49 -32.34 83.82
CA SER A 3 2.01 -30.97 83.75
C SER A 3 2.87 -30.74 82.49
N ASP A 4 2.43 -29.76 81.70
CA ASP A 4 3.14 -29.08 80.60
C ASP A 4 4.49 -28.44 81.03
N VAL A 5 5.39 -28.19 80.07
CA VAL A 5 5.80 -26.84 79.57
C VAL A 5 7.12 -26.91 78.74
N CYS A 6 6.99 -26.38 77.51
CA CYS A 6 7.90 -25.77 76.53
C CYS A 6 9.45 -25.77 76.63
N SER A 7 9.98 -25.87 75.39
CA SER A 7 11.09 -25.11 74.76
C SER A 7 12.52 -25.66 74.89
N SER A 8 13.12 -26.01 73.74
CA SER A 8 14.20 -25.28 73.08
C SER A 8 15.06 -26.24 72.23
N ASP A 9 14.65 -26.51 71.00
CA ASP A 9 15.56 -27.14 70.02
C ASP A 9 16.44 -26.04 69.41
N LEU A 10 17.60 -25.89 70.04
CA LEU A 10 18.73 -25.11 69.55
C LEU A 10 19.18 -25.66 68.18
N PRO A 11 19.49 -24.80 67.19
CA PRO A 11 20.02 -25.26 65.93
C PRO A 11 21.43 -25.81 66.10
N VAL A 12 21.67 -27.02 65.58
CA VAL A 12 23.00 -27.58 65.39
C VAL A 12 23.77 -26.68 64.43
N GLN A 13 24.77 -25.98 64.96
CA GLN A 13 25.80 -25.30 64.18
C GLN A 13 26.65 -26.34 63.45
N ILE A 14 26.54 -26.39 62.12
CA ILE A 14 27.56 -27.03 61.28
C ILE A 14 28.50 -25.92 60.80
N ILE A 15 29.68 -25.85 61.41
CA ILE A 15 30.81 -25.05 60.93
C ILE A 15 31.51 -25.91 59.87
N SER A 16 31.29 -25.58 58.59
CA SER A 16 32.11 -26.12 57.50
C SER A 16 33.25 -25.12 57.19
N PRO A 17 34.52 -25.52 57.32
CA PRO A 17 35.64 -24.66 57.00
C PRO A 17 35.74 -24.51 55.48
N GLY A 18 35.63 -23.27 55.01
CA GLY A 18 36.21 -22.78 53.76
C GLY A 18 36.13 -23.71 52.54
N ILE A 19 34.98 -23.72 51.87
CA ILE A 19 34.97 -23.82 50.42
C ILE A 19 34.12 -22.68 49.89
N ASP A 20 34.80 -21.63 49.48
CA ASP A 20 34.27 -20.61 48.60
C ASP A 20 33.99 -21.31 47.26
N LEU A 21 32.75 -21.77 47.06
CA LEU A 21 32.30 -22.31 45.79
C LEU A 21 32.12 -21.11 44.86
N GLY A 22 33.20 -20.80 44.14
CA GLY A 22 33.24 -19.81 43.08
C GLY A 22 32.18 -20.06 42.00
N PRO A 23 32.00 -19.12 41.06
CA PRO A 23 30.94 -19.14 40.06
C PRO A 23 30.95 -20.45 39.24
N PHE A 24 29.87 -21.22 39.30
CA PHE A 24 29.64 -22.39 38.46
C PHE A 24 29.18 -21.94 37.08
N ARG A 25 29.81 -22.47 36.02
CA ARG A 25 29.33 -22.33 34.63
C ARG A 25 28.62 -23.62 34.22
N PHE A 26 27.36 -23.51 33.80
CA PHE A 26 26.61 -24.59 33.18
C PHE A 26 26.54 -24.36 31.67
N GLU A 27 26.86 -25.37 30.88
CA GLU A 27 26.58 -25.38 29.45
C GLU A 27 25.56 -26.49 29.15
N ILE A 28 24.41 -26.10 28.59
CA ILE A 28 23.40 -27.02 28.08
C ILE A 28 23.52 -27.03 26.56
N PHE A 29 23.79 -28.19 25.96
CA PHE A 29 23.79 -28.37 24.52
C PHE A 29 22.73 -29.42 24.14
N SER A 30 21.87 -29.08 23.19
CA SER A 30 20.87 -29.97 22.62
C SER A 30 20.88 -29.84 21.10
N GLN A 31 20.96 -30.97 20.39
CA GLN A 31 20.90 -31.05 18.93
C GLN A 31 19.76 -31.99 18.52
N MET A 32 18.97 -31.59 17.52
CA MET A 32 17.78 -32.32 17.05
C MET A 32 17.80 -32.57 15.54
N ALA A 33 17.61 -33.81 15.11
CA ALA A 33 17.16 -34.18 13.78
C ALA A 33 15.71 -34.72 13.84
N SER A 34 14.84 -34.24 12.95
CA SER A 34 13.50 -34.81 12.68
C SER A 34 12.57 -35.10 13.88
N GLY A 35 12.60 -34.29 14.94
CA GLY A 35 11.58 -34.34 16.02
C GLY A 35 11.90 -35.30 17.18
N THR A 36 13.11 -35.85 17.23
CA THR A 36 13.69 -36.53 18.39
C THR A 36 14.84 -35.70 18.95
N ILE A 37 14.99 -35.69 20.28
CA ILE A 37 16.21 -35.20 20.92
C ILE A 37 17.24 -36.29 20.67
N ASP A 38 18.28 -36.02 19.87
CA ASP A 38 19.25 -37.05 19.52
C ASP A 38 20.41 -37.09 20.52
N GLN A 39 20.74 -35.92 21.11
CA GLN A 39 21.83 -35.80 22.08
C GLN A 39 21.58 -34.68 23.09
N PHE A 40 21.89 -34.96 24.35
CA PHE A 40 21.88 -34.00 25.46
C PHE A 40 23.23 -34.04 26.17
N SER A 41 23.82 -32.89 26.43
CA SER A 41 25.10 -32.79 27.15
C SER A 41 25.03 -31.73 28.25
N LEU A 42 25.54 -32.10 29.42
CA LEU A 42 25.75 -31.21 30.57
C LEU A 42 27.24 -31.14 30.85
N THR A 43 27.80 -29.92 30.85
CA THR A 43 29.20 -29.68 31.24
C THR A 43 29.24 -28.87 32.53
N LEU A 44 29.88 -29.44 33.55
CA LEU A 44 30.21 -28.79 34.82
C LEU A 44 31.71 -28.41 34.80
N GLN A 45 32.10 -27.30 35.43
CA GLN A 45 33.47 -26.80 35.35
C GLN A 45 34.54 -27.88 35.60
N ASN A 46 35.46 -27.99 34.63
CA ASN A 46 36.63 -28.86 34.54
C ASN A 46 36.36 -30.39 34.46
N GLU A 47 36.02 -30.82 33.24
CA GLU A 47 36.24 -32.15 32.65
C GLU A 47 35.12 -33.21 32.71
N VAL A 48 33.99 -32.96 33.39
CA VAL A 48 32.86 -33.91 33.33
C VAL A 48 31.78 -33.40 32.37
N THR A 49 31.97 -33.70 31.08
CA THR A 49 30.89 -33.63 30.08
C THR A 49 30.14 -34.95 30.13
N LYS A 50 28.91 -34.94 30.63
CA LYS A 50 28.03 -36.11 30.54
C LYS A 50 27.10 -35.95 29.35
N THR A 51 27.25 -36.85 28.38
CA THR A 51 26.47 -36.87 27.15
C THR A 51 25.58 -38.10 27.13
N TRP A 52 24.31 -37.90 26.82
CA TRP A 52 23.33 -38.97 26.69
C TRP A 52 22.82 -39.02 25.25
N ASP A 53 23.04 -40.15 24.57
CA ASP A 53 22.44 -40.45 23.27
C ASP A 53 21.05 -41.07 23.51
N LEU A 54 20.00 -40.42 23.02
CA LEU A 54 18.61 -40.85 23.23
C LEU A 54 18.13 -41.60 21.98
N THR A 55 18.00 -42.93 22.03
CA THR A 55 17.51 -43.72 20.89
C THR A 55 15.97 -43.87 20.90
N PRO A 56 15.29 -43.85 19.73
CA PRO A 56 13.82 -43.77 19.65
C PRO A 56 13.03 -44.99 20.17
N LYS A 57 13.69 -46.10 20.55
CA LYS A 57 13.02 -47.38 20.88
C LYS A 57 12.65 -47.57 22.35
N SER A 58 13.02 -46.65 23.25
CA SER A 58 12.79 -46.82 24.71
C SER A 58 11.82 -45.80 25.33
N MET A 59 10.84 -45.29 24.59
CA MET A 59 9.72 -44.54 25.20
C MET A 59 8.57 -45.46 25.62
N ALA A 60 8.85 -46.34 26.57
CA ALA A 60 7.86 -46.94 27.47
C ALA A 60 8.59 -47.46 28.72
N LEU A 61 8.86 -46.55 29.66
CA LEU A 61 9.18 -46.96 31.04
C LEU A 61 7.87 -47.41 31.69
N SER A 62 7.66 -48.73 31.76
CA SER A 62 6.63 -49.32 32.63
C SER A 62 7.03 -49.08 34.08
N LEU A 63 6.20 -48.34 34.82
CA LEU A 63 6.37 -48.06 36.24
C LEU A 63 5.87 -49.26 37.06
N TYR A 64 6.74 -49.84 37.88
CA TYR A 64 6.34 -50.41 39.17
C TYR A 64 6.50 -49.32 40.24
N PRO A 65 5.64 -49.27 41.27
CA PRO A 65 5.66 -48.20 42.26
C PRO A 65 6.86 -48.38 43.20
N ILE A 66 7.65 -47.32 43.35
CA ILE A 66 8.56 -47.13 44.49
C ILE A 66 8.20 -45.76 45.07
N ASP A 67 7.72 -45.76 46.31
CA ASP A 67 7.34 -44.57 47.06
C ASP A 67 8.57 -43.70 47.36
N PHE A 68 8.45 -42.40 47.09
CA PHE A 68 9.23 -41.35 47.74
C PHE A 68 8.29 -40.18 48.12
N PRO A 69 8.49 -39.53 49.28
CA PRO A 69 7.38 -38.88 49.99
C PRO A 69 7.01 -37.44 49.58
N ASP A 70 7.69 -36.80 48.63
CA ASP A 70 7.45 -35.38 48.34
C ASP A 70 7.27 -35.11 46.84
N GLN A 71 6.01 -35.11 46.38
CA GLN A 71 5.61 -34.50 45.09
C GLN A 71 4.33 -33.69 45.26
N VAL A 72 4.31 -32.47 44.71
CA VAL A 72 3.08 -31.74 44.37
C VAL A 72 2.86 -31.87 42.88
N GLN A 73 1.71 -32.44 42.50
CA GLN A 73 1.33 -32.76 41.13
C GLN A 73 0.46 -31.64 40.54
N PHE A 74 0.78 -31.17 39.33
CA PHE A 74 -0.15 -30.40 38.50
C PHE A 74 -0.30 -31.06 37.13
N PHE A 75 -1.55 -31.23 36.69
CA PHE A 75 -1.92 -32.03 35.52
C PHE A 75 -2.14 -31.16 34.26
N ASP A 76 -1.35 -31.40 33.20
CA ASP A 76 -1.75 -31.22 31.79
C ASP A 76 -1.21 -32.42 30.97
N PRO A 77 -2.03 -33.10 30.14
CA PRO A 77 -1.61 -34.29 29.38
C PRO A 77 -0.49 -34.10 28.34
N HIS A 78 -0.13 -32.88 27.96
CA HIS A 78 0.87 -32.62 26.89
C HIS A 78 2.24 -32.20 27.41
N PHE A 79 2.43 -32.16 28.72
CA PHE A 79 3.65 -31.67 29.35
C PHE A 79 4.04 -32.60 30.49
N ARG A 80 5.31 -32.98 30.59
CA ARG A 80 5.84 -33.70 31.75
C ARG A 80 7.01 -32.92 32.32
N LEU A 81 6.92 -32.62 33.61
CA LEU A 81 7.99 -32.06 34.42
C LEU A 81 8.63 -33.19 35.22
N PHE A 82 9.95 -33.31 35.20
CA PHE A 82 10.70 -34.21 36.07
C PHE A 82 11.70 -33.41 36.89
N VAL A 83 11.67 -33.61 38.20
CA VAL A 83 12.70 -33.14 39.14
C VAL A 83 13.08 -34.34 40.00
N SER A 84 14.37 -34.67 40.06
CA SER A 84 14.90 -35.68 40.98
C SER A 84 16.34 -35.33 41.36
N GLY A 85 16.68 -35.43 42.66
CA GLY A 85 18.03 -35.31 43.18
C GLY A 85 18.13 -35.87 44.60
N ASP A 86 19.22 -36.58 44.88
CA ASP A 86 19.65 -37.02 46.21
C ASP A 86 20.46 -35.87 46.86
N PHE A 87 20.14 -35.52 48.10
CA PHE A 87 20.41 -34.20 48.68
C PHE A 87 21.75 -34.05 49.42
N GLU A 88 22.58 -35.09 49.52
CA GLU A 88 23.84 -34.93 50.26
C GLU A 88 25.02 -34.46 49.42
N HIS A 89 25.03 -34.57 48.09
CA HIS A 89 26.17 -34.10 47.28
C HIS A 89 25.75 -33.63 45.86
N GLN A 90 25.72 -32.30 45.68
CA GLN A 90 25.74 -31.54 44.40
C GLN A 90 24.44 -31.32 43.57
N ALA A 91 24.31 -30.04 43.14
CA ALA A 91 23.65 -29.47 41.95
C ALA A 91 22.19 -29.84 41.61
N GLY A 92 21.29 -28.86 41.76
CA GLY A 92 19.94 -28.89 41.16
C GLY A 92 19.94 -28.31 39.74
N GLN A 93 19.26 -29.00 38.83
CA GLN A 93 19.12 -28.63 37.42
C GLN A 93 17.64 -28.38 37.10
N LEU A 94 17.33 -27.30 36.38
CA LEU A 94 16.01 -27.06 35.80
C LEU A 94 16.18 -27.00 34.28
N THR A 95 15.77 -28.07 33.61
CA THR A 95 15.89 -28.24 32.16
C THR A 95 14.52 -28.05 31.51
N PHE A 96 14.44 -27.13 30.54
CA PHE A 96 13.33 -27.06 29.60
C PHE A 96 13.72 -27.77 28.30
N THR A 97 13.12 -28.92 28.02
CA THR A 97 13.19 -29.57 26.71
C THR A 97 11.78 -29.71 26.15
N GLY A 98 11.47 -28.89 25.15
CA GLY A 98 10.26 -29.01 24.35
C GLY A 98 10.57 -29.72 23.05
N THR A 99 9.88 -30.83 22.79
CA THR A 99 9.61 -31.31 21.42
C THR A 99 9.13 -30.14 20.57
N GLY A 100 9.43 -30.11 19.26
CA GLY A 100 8.93 -29.06 18.37
C GLY A 100 7.50 -28.66 18.73
N ILE A 101 7.30 -27.40 19.11
CA ILE A 101 6.02 -26.93 19.66
C ILE A 101 5.01 -26.94 18.52
N LYS A 102 4.25 -28.04 18.40
CA LYS A 102 3.03 -28.09 17.59
C LYS A 102 1.88 -27.55 18.42
N SER A 103 1.75 -26.23 18.43
CA SER A 103 0.56 -25.56 18.97
C SER A 103 -0.60 -25.72 17.99
N PHE A 104 -1.69 -26.35 18.43
CA PHE A 104 -2.97 -26.38 17.71
C PHE A 104 -3.94 -25.41 18.36
N ARG A 105 -4.34 -24.34 17.66
CA ARG A 105 -5.50 -23.53 18.08
C ARG A 105 -6.75 -24.09 17.42
N LYS A 106 -7.59 -24.82 18.16
CA LYS A 106 -8.95 -25.16 17.71
C LYS A 106 -9.83 -23.91 17.86
N ASN A 107 -10.10 -23.22 16.77
CA ASN A 107 -11.19 -22.24 16.75
C ASN A 107 -12.54 -22.99 16.61
N LYS A 108 -13.64 -22.47 17.17
CA LYS A 108 -14.98 -23.11 17.19
C LYS A 108 -15.52 -23.50 15.80
N ALA A 109 -14.88 -23.06 14.72
CA ALA A 109 -15.24 -23.29 13.32
C ALA A 109 -14.50 -24.45 12.59
N LYS A 110 -13.86 -25.40 13.29
CA LYS A 110 -13.11 -26.56 12.68
C LYS A 110 -11.86 -26.17 11.85
N HIS A 111 -11.10 -25.13 12.22
CA HIS A 111 -9.82 -24.79 11.57
C HIS A 111 -8.60 -25.27 12.38
N LYS A 112 -7.50 -25.63 11.69
CA LYS A 112 -6.20 -26.00 12.28
C LYS A 112 -5.13 -25.02 11.80
N ASP A 113 -4.71 -24.12 12.67
CA ASP A 113 -3.44 -23.39 12.51
C ASP A 113 -2.33 -24.25 13.13
N VAL A 114 -1.23 -24.42 12.40
CA VAL A 114 -0.11 -25.27 12.83
C VAL A 114 1.18 -24.46 12.80
N LEU A 115 1.78 -24.28 13.97
CA LEU A 115 3.17 -23.82 14.11
C LEU A 115 4.07 -25.05 14.22
N ASN A 116 5.11 -25.14 13.38
CA ASN A 116 6.15 -26.14 13.49
C ASN A 116 7.50 -25.44 13.69
N ILE A 117 8.27 -25.89 14.67
CA ILE A 117 9.62 -25.39 14.95
C ILE A 117 10.54 -26.62 14.93
N SER A 118 11.66 -26.56 14.20
CA SER A 118 12.62 -27.65 14.09
C SER A 118 14.07 -27.16 14.09
N GLY A 119 14.99 -28.04 14.51
CA GLY A 119 16.43 -27.73 14.62
C GLY A 119 16.70 -26.64 15.64
N VAL A 120 16.01 -26.67 16.77
CA VAL A 120 16.26 -25.75 17.90
C VAL A 120 17.47 -26.24 18.67
N GLN A 121 18.45 -25.37 18.84
CA GLN A 121 19.56 -25.52 19.76
C GLN A 121 19.47 -24.36 20.74
N VAL A 122 19.46 -24.64 22.03
CA VAL A 122 19.46 -23.61 23.07
C VAL A 122 20.63 -23.88 23.99
N LYS A 123 21.49 -22.87 24.12
CA LYS A 123 22.51 -22.77 25.14
C LYS A 123 22.05 -21.72 26.14
N THR A 124 21.96 -22.09 27.41
CA THR A 124 21.69 -21.17 28.50
C THR A 124 22.85 -21.24 29.47
N GLU A 125 23.45 -20.10 29.75
CA GLU A 125 24.49 -19.94 30.77
C GLU A 125 23.93 -19.02 31.85
N PHE A 126 24.15 -19.36 33.11
CA PHE A 126 23.82 -18.50 34.23
C PHE A 126 24.79 -18.77 35.39
N ASP A 127 25.09 -17.73 36.16
CA ASP A 127 25.84 -17.84 37.41
C ASP A 127 24.87 -17.64 38.58
N GLY A 128 25.10 -18.29 39.73
CA GLY A 128 24.32 -18.01 40.94
C GLY A 128 24.06 -19.21 41.83
N ASN A 129 23.34 -18.98 42.93
CA ASN A 129 22.95 -20.02 43.88
C ASN A 129 21.44 -20.30 43.77
N PHE A 130 21.08 -21.48 43.27
CA PHE A 130 19.69 -21.87 43.03
C PHE A 130 18.75 -21.73 44.24
N TRP A 131 19.28 -21.80 45.47
CA TRP A 131 18.49 -21.67 46.70
C TRP A 131 18.14 -20.22 47.07
N ARG A 132 18.68 -19.24 46.34
CA ARG A 132 18.40 -17.82 46.50
C ARG A 132 18.05 -17.24 45.12
N PRO A 133 16.75 -17.03 44.81
CA PRO A 133 16.32 -16.46 43.54
C PRO A 133 17.06 -15.15 43.19
N ASP A 134 17.37 -14.35 44.22
CA ASP A 134 18.10 -13.07 44.11
C ASP A 134 19.60 -13.20 43.80
N SER A 135 20.12 -14.42 43.75
CA SER A 135 21.55 -14.70 43.56
C SER A 135 21.92 -15.16 42.15
N LEU A 136 20.94 -15.40 41.29
CA LEU A 136 21.16 -15.52 39.85
C LEU A 136 21.83 -14.24 39.35
N LYS A 137 22.86 -14.37 38.53
CA LYS A 137 23.64 -13.30 37.93
C LYS A 137 24.08 -13.77 36.53
N HIS A 138 24.14 -12.86 35.57
CA HIS A 138 24.63 -13.13 34.20
C HIS A 138 23.94 -14.30 33.49
N VAL A 139 22.68 -14.12 33.08
CA VAL A 139 21.92 -15.11 32.31
C VAL A 139 22.11 -14.88 30.82
N THR A 140 22.93 -15.68 30.14
CA THR A 140 23.07 -15.65 28.69
C THR A 140 22.17 -16.71 28.07
N LEU A 141 21.35 -16.32 27.11
CA LEU A 141 20.52 -17.24 26.32
C LEU A 141 20.90 -17.14 24.86
N ASP A 142 21.53 -18.18 24.33
CA ASP A 142 21.86 -18.31 22.91
C ASP A 142 21.02 -19.42 22.29
N ALA A 143 20.08 -19.05 21.42
CA ALA A 143 19.19 -19.96 20.74
C ALA A 143 19.39 -19.87 19.22
N LEU A 144 19.59 -21.01 18.58
CA LEU A 144 19.58 -21.18 17.13
C LEU A 144 18.39 -22.04 16.75
N ILE A 145 17.66 -21.63 15.73
CA ILE A 145 16.49 -22.34 15.22
C ILE A 145 16.67 -22.49 13.72
N ASP A 146 16.85 -23.73 13.27
CA ASP A 146 17.01 -24.01 11.84
C ASP A 146 15.77 -23.61 11.03
N LYS A 147 14.56 -23.95 11.52
CA LYS A 147 13.32 -23.65 10.79
C LYS A 147 12.11 -23.38 11.69
N ILE A 148 11.36 -22.35 11.34
CA ILE A 148 10.01 -22.05 11.84
C ILE A 148 9.05 -22.09 10.64
N ASP A 149 7.97 -22.87 10.72
CA ASP A 149 6.95 -23.00 9.67
C ASP A 149 5.58 -22.76 10.31
N PHE A 150 4.99 -21.60 10.03
CA PHE A 150 3.63 -21.26 10.44
C PHE A 150 2.69 -21.46 9.26
N ARG A 151 1.70 -22.35 9.41
CA ARG A 151 0.69 -22.64 8.39
C ARG A 151 -0.69 -22.25 8.89
N GLN A 152 -1.31 -21.35 8.13
CA GLN A 152 -2.69 -20.96 8.30
C GLN A 152 -3.49 -21.49 7.11
N ASN A 153 -4.47 -22.36 7.39
CA ASN A 153 -5.34 -23.01 6.40
C ASN A 153 -4.62 -24.02 5.46
N ASN A 154 -5.35 -25.03 4.96
CA ASN A 154 -4.82 -26.19 4.22
C ASN A 154 -4.29 -25.88 2.80
N LYS A 155 -3.96 -24.62 2.50
CA LYS A 155 -3.29 -24.17 1.27
C LYS A 155 -1.91 -23.65 1.69
N ASP A 156 -0.84 -24.15 1.09
CA ASP A 156 0.59 -24.00 1.44
C ASP A 156 1.19 -22.57 1.61
N LYS A 157 0.36 -21.53 1.70
CA LYS A 157 0.74 -20.11 1.80
C LYS A 157 1.09 -19.68 3.24
N GLY A 158 1.98 -20.42 3.91
CA GLY A 158 2.47 -20.12 5.26
C GLY A 158 3.67 -19.17 5.28
N ILE A 159 4.00 -18.63 6.46
CA ILE A 159 5.27 -17.91 6.70
C ILE A 159 6.29 -18.97 7.14
N ARG A 160 7.42 -19.06 6.43
CA ARG A 160 8.52 -19.96 6.82
C ARG A 160 9.78 -19.15 7.09
N ALA A 161 10.39 -19.29 8.25
CA ALA A 161 11.70 -18.72 8.52
C ALA A 161 12.76 -19.82 8.61
N GLN A 162 13.95 -19.55 8.10
CA GLN A 162 15.11 -20.44 8.15
C GLN A 162 16.33 -19.70 8.71
N GLY A 163 17.14 -20.42 9.49
CA GLY A 163 18.31 -19.87 10.16
C GLY A 163 17.94 -18.70 11.06
N VAL A 164 16.93 -18.89 11.90
CA VAL A 164 16.50 -17.94 12.92
C VAL A 164 17.46 -18.06 14.10
N TYR A 165 17.91 -16.93 14.66
CA TYR A 165 18.85 -16.92 15.78
C TYR A 165 18.50 -15.80 16.75
N PHE A 166 18.74 -16.05 18.04
CA PHE A 166 18.61 -15.10 19.13
C PHE A 166 19.73 -15.35 20.13
N GLU A 167 20.63 -14.40 20.27
CA GLU A 167 21.65 -14.29 21.31
C GLU A 167 21.19 -13.16 22.22
N LEU A 168 20.78 -13.47 23.44
CA LEU A 168 20.20 -12.53 24.40
C LEU A 168 21.06 -12.50 25.67
N PRO A 169 21.93 -11.49 25.84
CA PRO A 169 22.67 -11.30 27.07
C PRO A 169 21.75 -10.63 28.09
N MET A 170 21.30 -11.40 29.08
CA MET A 170 20.43 -10.91 30.14
C MET A 170 21.15 -10.94 31.50
N THR A 171 20.73 -10.07 32.39
CA THR A 171 21.07 -10.08 33.80
C THR A 171 19.80 -9.91 34.59
N TYR A 172 19.68 -10.69 35.67
CA TYR A 172 18.62 -10.52 36.64
C TYR A 172 19.26 -10.49 38.03
N PRO A 173 18.93 -9.50 38.89
CA PRO A 173 18.28 -8.25 38.55
C PRO A 173 19.08 -7.49 37.47
N PHE A 174 18.39 -6.66 36.68
CA PHE A 174 18.96 -5.94 35.55
C PHE A 174 20.17 -5.11 35.97
N ARG A 175 21.25 -5.29 35.22
CA ARG A 175 22.44 -4.45 35.29
C ARG A 175 22.75 -3.95 33.89
N ASN A 176 23.05 -2.66 33.77
CA ASN A 176 23.49 -2.10 32.50
C ASN A 176 24.93 -2.55 32.21
N ILE A 177 25.08 -3.75 31.67
CA ILE A 177 26.38 -4.39 31.41
C ILE A 177 27.01 -3.99 30.06
N LYS A 178 26.43 -3.03 29.31
CA LYS A 178 26.90 -2.59 27.97
C LYS A 178 27.16 -3.72 26.95
N THR A 179 26.73 -4.95 27.24
CA THR A 179 26.78 -6.08 26.32
C THR A 179 25.61 -6.00 25.35
N PHE A 180 25.79 -6.56 24.16
CA PHE A 180 24.73 -6.65 23.17
C PHE A 180 24.62 -8.06 22.64
N GLY A 181 23.39 -8.46 22.42
CA GLY A 181 22.98 -9.68 21.75
C GLY A 181 22.68 -9.43 20.28
N ARG A 182 22.29 -10.51 19.61
CA ARG A 182 21.96 -10.50 18.19
C ARG A 182 20.69 -11.28 17.94
N ALA A 183 19.84 -10.81 17.06
CA ALA A 183 18.65 -11.54 16.65
C ALA A 183 18.46 -11.43 15.14
N GLY A 184 17.86 -12.45 14.52
CA GLY A 184 17.58 -12.37 13.10
C GLY A 184 17.11 -13.65 12.46
N ALA A 185 16.97 -13.60 11.15
CA ALA A 185 16.58 -14.72 10.31
C ALA A 185 17.32 -14.63 8.97
N LYS A 186 17.98 -15.72 8.57
CA LYS A 186 18.73 -15.79 7.31
C LYS A 186 17.83 -15.84 6.07
N LYS A 187 16.59 -16.29 6.22
CA LYS A 187 15.61 -16.32 5.14
C LYS A 187 14.21 -16.41 5.71
N ILE A 188 13.34 -15.47 5.36
CA ILE A 188 11.90 -15.55 5.63
C ILE A 188 11.21 -15.75 4.28
N VAL A 189 10.48 -16.84 4.08
CA VAL A 189 9.65 -17.06 2.90
C VAL A 189 8.24 -16.60 3.22
N LEU A 190 7.84 -15.48 2.62
CA LEU A 190 6.46 -14.99 2.65
C LEU A 190 5.77 -15.38 1.34
N HIS A 191 4.74 -16.22 1.43
CA HIS A 191 3.88 -16.60 0.29
C HIS A 191 4.65 -17.09 -0.96
N ASP A 192 5.80 -17.74 -0.76
CA ASP A 192 6.73 -18.24 -1.79
C ASP A 192 7.33 -17.17 -2.75
N LYS A 193 7.23 -15.88 -2.41
CA LYS A 193 7.62 -14.79 -3.34
C LYS A 193 8.86 -14.01 -2.94
N ILE A 194 9.10 -13.84 -1.64
CA ILE A 194 10.22 -13.03 -1.12
C ILE A 194 10.99 -13.86 -0.10
N ALA A 195 12.30 -13.59 0.00
CA ALA A 195 13.22 -14.18 0.96
C ALA A 195 13.91 -13.09 1.82
N PRO A 196 13.20 -12.29 2.65
CA PRO A 196 13.84 -11.25 3.44
C PRO A 196 14.84 -11.83 4.44
N VAL A 197 15.85 -11.02 4.74
CA VAL A 197 16.86 -11.28 5.77
C VAL A 197 16.69 -10.25 6.85
N VAL A 198 16.63 -10.70 8.10
CA VAL A 198 16.54 -9.83 9.28
C VAL A 198 17.82 -9.98 10.08
N SER A 199 18.41 -8.86 10.48
CA SER A 199 19.51 -8.82 11.44
C SER A 199 19.33 -7.65 12.40
N ALA A 200 19.48 -7.92 13.69
CA ALA A 200 19.26 -6.96 14.75
C ALA A 200 20.30 -7.11 15.86
N LYS A 201 20.62 -5.98 16.49
CA LYS A 201 21.32 -5.88 17.75
C LYS A 201 20.27 -5.79 18.87
N VAL A 202 20.44 -6.57 19.92
CA VAL A 202 19.54 -6.60 21.08
C VAL A 202 20.28 -6.16 22.33
N VAL A 203 19.70 -5.31 23.16
CA VAL A 203 20.27 -4.85 24.43
C VAL A 203 19.20 -4.91 25.50
N GLN A 204 19.50 -5.51 26.65
CA GLN A 204 18.59 -5.48 27.80
C GLN A 204 18.44 -4.05 28.32
N ALA A 205 17.20 -3.59 28.49
CA ALA A 205 16.85 -2.25 28.93
C ALA A 205 16.23 -2.22 30.34
N SER A 206 15.66 -3.34 30.80
CA SER A 206 15.15 -3.55 32.16
C SER A 206 15.12 -5.04 32.50
N ASP A 207 14.62 -5.43 33.68
CA ASP A 207 14.50 -6.84 34.09
C ASP A 207 13.81 -7.71 33.03
N PHE A 208 12.80 -7.16 32.36
CA PHE A 208 12.00 -7.87 31.36
C PHE A 208 11.87 -7.11 30.03
N GLY A 209 12.71 -6.11 29.79
CA GLY A 209 12.63 -5.22 28.63
C GLY A 209 13.88 -5.27 27.76
N MET A 210 13.68 -5.22 26.44
CA MET A 210 14.73 -5.26 25.42
C MET A 210 14.59 -4.10 24.45
N ASP A 211 15.71 -3.46 24.15
CA ASP A 211 15.87 -2.56 23.01
C ASP A 211 16.46 -3.35 21.83
N ILE A 212 15.83 -3.20 20.66
CA ILE A 212 16.14 -3.96 19.46
C ILE A 212 16.32 -2.97 18.31
N ILE A 213 17.50 -2.96 17.69
CA ILE A 213 17.76 -2.12 16.51
C ILE A 213 18.22 -3.04 15.40
N GLY A 214 17.55 -3.00 14.26
CA GLY A 214 17.85 -3.92 13.18
C GLY A 214 17.48 -3.41 11.81
N LYS A 215 17.77 -4.26 10.83
CA LYS A 215 17.56 -4.01 9.42
C LYS A 215 16.94 -5.23 8.76
N VAL A 216 16.03 -4.99 7.82
CA VAL A 216 15.45 -5.99 6.93
C VAL A 216 15.89 -5.68 5.50
N THR A 217 16.43 -6.68 4.82
CA THR A 217 16.91 -6.57 3.43
C THR A 217 16.35 -7.70 2.57
N ARG A 218 16.63 -7.66 1.25
CA ARG A 218 16.17 -8.66 0.26
C ARG A 218 14.65 -8.78 0.17
N LEU A 219 13.99 -7.62 0.19
CA LEU A 219 12.53 -7.50 0.19
C LEU A 219 11.88 -7.60 -1.20
N GLY A 220 12.64 -7.99 -2.23
CA GLY A 220 12.14 -8.11 -3.61
C GLY A 220 12.11 -6.79 -4.40
N PHE A 221 12.51 -5.69 -3.76
CA PHE A 221 12.69 -4.38 -4.39
C PHE A 221 14.18 -4.02 -4.37
N SER A 222 14.70 -3.54 -5.50
CA SER A 222 16.10 -3.10 -5.59
C SER A 222 16.32 -1.89 -4.71
N GLY A 223 17.37 -1.90 -3.89
CA GLY A 223 17.69 -0.80 -2.98
C GLY A 223 16.81 -0.70 -1.73
N LEU A 224 15.73 -1.48 -1.60
CA LEU A 224 14.87 -1.44 -0.41
C LEU A 224 15.56 -2.07 0.80
N SER A 225 15.79 -1.24 1.80
CA SER A 225 16.23 -1.59 3.14
C SER A 225 15.27 -0.97 4.14
N ILE A 226 14.81 -1.76 5.10
CA ILE A 226 13.96 -1.28 6.19
C ILE A 226 14.78 -1.30 7.47
N ASP A 227 15.02 -0.13 8.04
CA ASP A 227 15.59 0.03 9.37
C ASP A 227 14.45 0.03 10.40
N PHE A 228 14.65 -0.65 11.53
CA PHE A 228 13.68 -0.68 12.61
C PHE A 228 14.34 -0.51 13.98
N SER A 229 13.62 0.12 14.89
CA SER A 229 13.96 0.29 16.29
C SER A 229 12.75 -0.10 17.12
N ALA A 230 12.91 -1.04 18.04
CA ALA A 230 11.82 -1.54 18.85
C ALA A 230 12.22 -1.66 20.33
N ARG A 231 11.23 -1.48 21.20
CA ARG A 231 11.29 -1.86 22.61
C ARG A 231 10.19 -2.88 22.89
N ALA A 232 10.55 -4.04 23.40
CA ALA A 232 9.62 -5.11 23.71
C ALA A 232 9.92 -5.70 25.09
N GLY A 233 8.89 -6.15 25.79
CA GLY A 233 9.08 -6.74 27.12
C GLY A 233 7.79 -6.97 27.89
N LEU A 234 7.94 -7.14 29.20
CA LEU A 234 6.85 -7.15 30.17
C LEU A 234 6.88 -5.85 31.00
N ASP A 235 5.71 -5.27 31.25
CA ASP A 235 5.58 -4.13 32.16
C ASP A 235 5.56 -4.57 33.63
N SER A 236 5.38 -3.62 34.56
CA SER A 236 5.35 -3.89 36.00
C SER A 236 4.18 -4.78 36.44
N ALA A 237 3.13 -4.90 35.62
CA ALA A 237 2.01 -5.80 35.84
C ALA A 237 2.19 -7.14 35.12
N MET A 238 3.40 -7.43 34.61
CA MET A 238 3.72 -8.61 33.79
C MET A 238 2.90 -8.69 32.49
N SER A 239 2.39 -7.56 32.00
CA SER A 239 1.68 -7.49 30.73
C SER A 239 2.66 -7.26 29.57
N PRO A 240 2.52 -8.00 28.45
CA PRO A 240 3.42 -7.85 27.32
C PRO A 240 3.19 -6.54 26.59
N PHE A 241 4.28 -5.90 26.17
CA PHE A 241 4.24 -4.70 25.35
C PHE A 241 5.28 -4.74 24.23
N VAL A 242 4.98 -4.05 23.13
CA VAL A 242 5.90 -3.77 22.03
C VAL A 242 5.68 -2.35 21.55
N LYS A 243 6.76 -1.63 21.28
CA LYS A 243 6.76 -0.37 20.51
C LYS A 243 7.82 -0.52 19.44
N CYS A 244 7.50 -0.18 18.20
CA CYS A 244 8.38 -0.33 17.06
C CYS A 244 8.24 0.89 16.15
N GLN A 245 9.37 1.40 15.70
CA GLN A 245 9.47 2.41 14.66
C GLN A 245 10.22 1.80 13.49
N ILE A 246 9.74 2.09 12.30
CA ILE A 246 10.21 1.51 11.06
C ILE A 246 10.45 2.66 10.10
N ALA A 247 11.56 2.63 9.37
CA ALA A 247 11.86 3.60 8.33
C ALA A 247 12.54 2.94 7.14
N THR A 248 12.39 3.53 5.97
CA THR A 248 13.14 3.15 4.79
C THR A 248 13.68 4.40 4.09
N ASP A 249 14.90 4.28 3.58
CA ASP A 249 15.44 5.26 2.64
C ASP A 249 14.66 5.22 1.32
N GLN A 250 14.80 6.27 0.52
CA GLN A 250 14.15 6.33 -0.79
C GLN A 250 14.62 5.15 -1.68
N PHE A 251 13.66 4.41 -2.23
CA PHE A 251 13.91 3.33 -3.18
C PHE A 251 12.96 3.42 -4.37
N SER A 252 13.39 2.91 -5.53
CA SER A 252 12.58 2.94 -6.74
C SER A 252 11.75 1.66 -6.89
N VAL A 253 10.45 1.84 -7.11
CA VAL A 253 9.51 0.81 -7.53
C VAL A 253 9.30 0.91 -9.03
N THR A 254 9.35 -0.24 -9.70
CA THR A 254 9.07 -0.36 -11.14
C THR A 254 8.00 -1.42 -11.38
N GLN A 255 7.44 -1.44 -12.59
CA GLN A 255 6.48 -2.47 -13.00
C GLN A 255 6.99 -3.88 -12.66
N ASN A 256 8.25 -4.18 -13.01
CA ASN A 256 8.86 -5.50 -12.81
C ASN A 256 8.92 -5.91 -11.34
N THR A 257 9.17 -4.96 -10.44
CA THR A 257 9.18 -5.22 -8.99
C THR A 257 7.78 -5.44 -8.42
N LEU A 258 6.72 -4.94 -9.08
CA LEU A 258 5.33 -5.10 -8.64
C LEU A 258 4.64 -6.37 -9.17
N ILE A 259 5.11 -6.96 -10.28
CA ILE A 259 4.52 -8.16 -10.89
C ILE A 259 4.26 -9.29 -9.88
N PRO A 260 5.16 -9.61 -8.93
CA PRO A 260 4.90 -10.64 -7.94
C PRO A 260 3.75 -10.28 -6.99
N PHE A 261 3.50 -9.00 -6.75
CA PHE A 261 2.54 -8.52 -5.74
C PHE A 261 1.17 -8.20 -6.32
N ILE A 262 1.12 -7.65 -7.52
CA ILE A 262 -0.09 -7.18 -8.19
C ILE A 262 -0.25 -7.93 -9.52
N PRO A 263 -0.99 -9.05 -9.54
CA PRO A 263 -1.29 -9.76 -10.77
C PRO A 263 -1.97 -8.83 -11.78
N GLY A 264 -1.49 -8.81 -13.03
CA GLY A 264 -2.07 -7.94 -14.08
C GLY A 264 -1.46 -6.55 -14.18
N ILE A 265 -0.59 -6.13 -13.24
CA ILE A 265 0.10 -4.82 -13.30
C ILE A 265 0.91 -4.64 -14.59
N SER A 266 1.45 -5.73 -15.13
CA SER A 266 2.21 -5.70 -16.38
C SER A 266 1.38 -5.32 -17.60
N GLN A 267 0.05 -5.42 -17.50
CA GLN A 267 -0.88 -5.07 -18.57
C GLN A 267 -1.22 -3.58 -18.58
N MET A 268 -0.89 -2.82 -17.52
CA MET A 268 -1.14 -1.37 -17.46
C MET A 268 -0.14 -0.60 -18.32
N GLY A 269 1.13 -1.00 -18.31
CA GLY A 269 2.24 -0.30 -18.96
C GLY A 269 3.31 0.08 -17.97
N ASP A 270 4.36 0.74 -18.45
CA ASP A 270 5.56 1.02 -17.66
C ASP A 270 5.24 2.00 -16.53
N LEU A 271 5.57 1.60 -15.31
CA LEU A 271 5.46 2.44 -14.12
C LEU A 271 6.80 2.57 -13.43
N LYS A 272 7.04 3.75 -12.86
CA LYS A 272 8.14 4.03 -11.96
C LYS A 272 7.69 4.98 -10.85
N PHE A 273 8.07 4.71 -9.62
CA PHE A 273 7.87 5.59 -8.47
C PHE A 273 9.10 5.54 -7.58
N ASP A 274 9.44 6.64 -6.94
CA ASP A 274 10.37 6.65 -5.82
C ASP A 274 9.57 6.77 -4.53
N ILE A 275 9.84 5.88 -3.57
CA ILE A 275 9.07 5.74 -2.34
C ILE A 275 10.00 5.82 -1.13
N SER A 276 9.59 6.55 -0.10
CA SER A 276 10.12 6.43 1.26
C SER A 276 8.96 6.25 2.23
N ALA A 277 9.22 5.63 3.38
CA ALA A 277 8.18 5.40 4.37
C ALA A 277 8.73 5.42 5.79
N LYS A 278 7.90 5.88 6.71
CA LYS A 278 8.07 5.73 8.16
C LYS A 278 6.80 5.13 8.72
N ALA A 279 6.93 4.25 9.71
CA ALA A 279 5.77 3.67 10.37
C ALA A 279 6.05 3.48 11.85
N ASP A 280 5.00 3.65 12.65
CA ASP A 280 4.99 3.35 14.07
C ASP A 280 4.01 2.21 14.33
N PHE A 281 4.38 1.32 15.23
CA PHE A 281 3.56 0.21 15.67
C PHE A 281 3.68 0.08 17.18
N SER A 282 2.56 -0.13 17.87
CA SER A 282 2.58 -0.46 19.29
C SER A 282 1.54 -1.50 19.64
N TYR A 283 1.90 -2.37 20.57
CA TYR A 283 1.02 -3.32 21.22
C TYR A 283 1.12 -3.09 22.74
N ILE A 284 0.05 -2.60 23.36
CA ILE A 284 0.01 -2.27 24.79
C ILE A 284 -1.40 -2.58 25.29
N ASN A 285 -1.52 -3.26 26.45
CA ASN A 285 -2.82 -3.59 27.04
C ASN A 285 -3.78 -4.28 26.07
N GLN A 286 -3.25 -5.18 25.23
CA GLN A 286 -4.00 -5.92 24.20
C GLN A 286 -4.54 -5.07 23.03
N ASN A 287 -4.18 -3.78 22.97
CA ASN A 287 -4.51 -2.91 21.85
C ASN A 287 -3.33 -2.78 20.89
N ILE A 288 -3.62 -2.83 19.58
CA ILE A 288 -2.67 -2.55 18.52
C ILE A 288 -2.96 -1.16 17.99
N ASN A 289 -1.95 -0.29 17.99
CA ASN A 289 -2.00 0.99 17.29
C ASN A 289 -0.90 0.99 16.23
N SER A 290 -1.21 1.51 15.04
CA SER A 290 -0.24 1.59 13.95
C SER A 290 -0.48 2.83 13.11
N SER A 291 0.58 3.41 12.56
CA SER A 291 0.49 4.56 11.67
C SER A 291 1.64 4.53 10.66
N ALA A 292 1.48 5.19 9.52
CA ALA A 292 2.57 5.38 8.57
C ALA A 292 2.51 6.71 7.84
N ASP A 293 3.69 7.25 7.56
CA ASP A 293 3.91 8.32 6.59
C ASP A 293 4.58 7.70 5.36
N ILE A 294 3.95 7.80 4.20
CA ILE A 294 4.47 7.29 2.93
C ILE A 294 4.63 8.45 1.97
N GLN A 295 5.85 8.67 1.50
CA GLN A 295 6.14 9.69 0.50
C GLN A 295 6.36 9.03 -0.86
N VAL A 296 5.72 9.59 -1.88
CA VAL A 296 5.87 9.19 -3.28
C VAL A 296 6.38 10.38 -4.07
N SER A 297 7.40 10.16 -4.89
CA SER A 297 7.97 11.17 -5.77
C SER A 297 8.39 10.58 -7.12
N ASN A 298 8.63 11.46 -8.10
CA ASN A 298 9.09 11.11 -9.45
C ASN A 298 8.24 10.03 -10.12
N GLY A 299 6.95 9.97 -9.80
CA GLY A 299 6.07 8.95 -10.31
C GLY A 299 5.75 9.15 -11.78
N THR A 300 5.87 8.08 -12.56
CA THR A 300 5.51 8.04 -13.97
C THR A 300 4.70 6.79 -14.28
N LEU A 301 3.71 6.97 -15.15
CA LEU A 301 2.87 5.91 -15.70
C LEU A 301 2.79 6.12 -17.21
N ASN A 302 3.36 5.20 -17.98
CA ASN A 302 3.22 5.17 -19.43
C ASN A 302 2.35 3.96 -19.77
N PHE A 303 1.11 4.21 -20.17
CA PHE A 303 0.20 3.11 -20.46
C PHE A 303 0.61 2.39 -21.75
N ARG A 304 0.23 1.12 -21.89
CA ARG A 304 0.50 0.37 -23.14
C ARG A 304 -0.18 0.99 -24.37
N GLU A 305 -1.30 1.67 -24.14
CA GLU A 305 -2.03 2.38 -25.19
C GLU A 305 -1.26 3.65 -25.55
N PRO A 306 -0.84 3.83 -26.82
CA PRO A 306 -0.08 5.00 -27.23
C PRO A 306 -0.82 6.31 -26.94
N GLY A 307 -0.09 7.34 -26.51
CA GLY A 307 -0.66 8.65 -26.21
C GLY A 307 -1.25 8.79 -24.80
N PHE A 308 -1.10 7.77 -23.94
CA PHE A 308 -1.53 7.80 -22.55
C PHE A 308 -0.35 7.79 -21.60
N SER A 309 -0.17 8.88 -20.87
CA SER A 309 0.90 8.98 -19.88
C SER A 309 0.55 9.93 -18.74
N VAL A 310 1.15 9.69 -17.58
CA VAL A 310 1.09 10.56 -16.40
C VAL A 310 2.51 10.69 -15.88
N SER A 311 2.95 11.91 -15.60
CA SER A 311 4.29 12.18 -15.07
C SER A 311 4.25 13.21 -13.96
N GLY A 312 5.28 13.19 -13.12
CA GLY A 312 5.40 14.10 -11.97
C GLY A 312 4.43 13.74 -10.84
N ILE A 313 4.09 12.46 -10.68
CA ILE A 313 3.21 12.03 -9.59
C ILE A 313 3.98 12.15 -8.27
N SER A 314 3.40 12.88 -7.32
CA SER A 314 3.91 13.01 -5.97
C SER A 314 2.80 13.03 -4.92
N ALA A 315 3.06 12.49 -3.73
CA ALA A 315 2.11 12.47 -2.63
C ALA A 315 2.83 12.30 -1.29
N ASP A 316 2.30 12.94 -0.26
CA ASP A 316 2.63 12.68 1.14
C ASP A 316 1.37 12.09 1.79
N MET A 317 1.44 10.80 2.14
CA MET A 317 0.29 10.04 2.61
C MET A 317 0.45 9.65 4.08
N HIS A 318 -0.56 9.99 4.88
CA HIS A 318 -0.63 9.75 6.32
C HIS A 318 -1.70 8.71 6.63
N PHE A 319 -1.27 7.55 7.11
CA PHE A 319 -2.11 6.46 7.59
C PHE A 319 -2.23 6.49 9.10
N ASN A 320 -3.45 6.52 9.62
CA ASN A 320 -3.76 6.45 11.06
C ASN A 320 -3.93 5.02 11.58
N ASP A 321 -4.12 4.06 10.68
CA ASP A 321 -4.15 2.63 10.96
C ASP A 321 -3.61 1.84 9.76
N LEU A 322 -2.70 0.88 9.99
CA LEU A 322 -2.18 -0.05 8.98
C LEU A 322 -2.85 -1.43 9.03
N MET A 323 -3.54 -1.76 10.13
CA MET A 323 -4.29 -3.00 10.30
C MET A 323 -5.59 -2.95 9.49
N VAL A 324 -6.24 -1.79 9.50
CA VAL A 324 -7.34 -1.43 8.60
C VAL A 324 -6.90 -0.16 7.87
N PRO A 325 -6.22 -0.27 6.71
CA PRO A 325 -5.61 0.86 6.04
C PRO A 325 -6.58 2.02 5.82
N GLU A 326 -6.41 3.10 6.57
CA GLU A 326 -7.20 4.32 6.49
C GLU A 326 -6.24 5.51 6.44
N THR A 327 -6.63 6.57 5.74
CA THR A 327 -5.87 7.81 5.68
C THR A 327 -6.71 8.96 6.24
N LEU A 328 -6.08 9.95 6.86
CA LEU A 328 -6.77 11.20 7.22
C LEU A 328 -7.42 11.86 5.98
N PRO A 329 -8.61 12.50 6.11
CA PRO A 329 -9.21 13.27 5.02
C PRO A 329 -8.35 14.44 4.56
N GLY A 330 -8.51 14.84 3.30
CA GLY A 330 -7.86 16.02 2.73
C GLY A 330 -6.40 15.86 2.34
N GLN A 331 -5.95 14.64 2.08
CA GLN A 331 -4.61 14.38 1.56
C GLN A 331 -4.54 14.60 0.06
N TYR A 332 -3.34 14.81 -0.47
CA TYR A 332 -3.15 15.22 -1.86
C TYR A 332 -2.21 14.30 -2.65
N ILE A 333 -2.61 14.01 -3.88
CA ILE A 333 -1.73 13.54 -4.96
C ILE A 333 -1.60 14.69 -5.95
N ASN A 334 -0.37 15.08 -6.27
CA ASN A 334 -0.06 16.06 -7.30
C ASN A 334 0.43 15.33 -8.56
N ILE A 335 0.12 15.91 -9.72
CA ILE A 335 0.46 15.41 -11.05
C ILE A 335 0.93 16.60 -11.88
N ASP A 336 2.15 16.54 -12.43
CA ASP A 336 2.64 17.64 -13.26
C ASP A 336 1.93 17.67 -14.61
N VAL A 337 1.89 16.53 -15.30
CA VAL A 337 1.31 16.40 -16.65
C VAL A 337 0.60 15.07 -16.78
N PHE A 338 -0.54 15.08 -17.47
CA PHE A 338 -1.19 13.87 -17.95
C PHE A 338 -1.68 14.06 -19.38
N ASN A 339 -1.43 13.05 -20.21
CA ASN A 339 -1.80 13.00 -21.60
C ASN A 339 -2.74 11.82 -21.83
N ALA A 340 -3.78 12.06 -22.63
CA ALA A 340 -4.79 11.08 -22.99
C ALA A 340 -5.21 11.27 -24.46
N GLY A 341 -4.43 10.69 -25.37
CA GLY A 341 -4.63 10.89 -26.81
C GLY A 341 -4.36 12.35 -27.18
N ARG A 342 -5.42 13.08 -27.57
CA ARG A 342 -5.34 14.52 -27.89
C ARG A 342 -5.55 15.43 -26.69
N PHE A 343 -6.04 14.86 -25.58
CA PHE A 343 -6.26 15.59 -24.35
C PHE A 343 -4.93 15.76 -23.62
N ASN A 344 -4.57 17.00 -23.26
CA ASN A 344 -3.39 17.29 -22.47
C ASN A 344 -3.77 18.19 -21.28
N GLY A 345 -3.52 17.70 -20.07
CA GLY A 345 -3.73 18.42 -18.82
C GLY A 345 -2.46 18.56 -18.02
N ASN A 346 -2.40 19.58 -17.18
CA ASN A 346 -1.26 19.81 -16.29
C ASN A 346 -1.70 20.34 -14.92
N ASN A 347 -0.76 20.38 -13.97
CA ASN A 347 -0.98 20.89 -12.62
C ASN A 347 -2.20 20.23 -11.93
N GLY A 348 -2.25 18.90 -12.04
CA GLY A 348 -3.29 18.07 -11.46
C GLY A 348 -3.11 17.95 -9.95
N LYS A 349 -4.21 18.13 -9.21
CA LYS A 349 -4.28 18.00 -7.76
C LYS A 349 -5.51 17.19 -7.39
N ILE A 350 -5.30 15.99 -6.88
CA ILE A 350 -6.34 15.09 -6.41
C ILE A 350 -6.35 15.15 -4.88
N ARG A 351 -7.46 15.61 -4.31
CA ARG A 351 -7.72 15.54 -2.86
C ARG A 351 -8.45 14.24 -2.56
N PHE A 352 -7.97 13.44 -1.62
CA PHE A 352 -8.52 12.11 -1.37
C PHE A 352 -8.48 11.67 0.11
N SER A 353 -9.25 10.62 0.40
CA SER A 353 -9.20 9.80 1.60
C SER A 353 -9.36 8.31 1.24
N LEU A 354 -8.61 7.43 1.88
CA LEU A 354 -8.78 5.97 1.85
C LEU A 354 -9.67 5.56 3.03
N GLU A 355 -10.71 4.79 2.74
CA GLU A 355 -11.72 4.33 3.68
C GLU A 355 -11.64 2.80 3.83
N ASP A 356 -11.25 2.34 5.02
CA ASP A 356 -11.17 0.92 5.43
C ASP A 356 -10.42 -0.02 4.46
N GLY A 357 -9.46 0.51 3.70
CA GLY A 357 -8.69 -0.21 2.68
C GLY A 357 -9.54 -0.76 1.53
N LYS A 358 -10.80 -0.34 1.40
CA LYS A 358 -11.77 -0.88 0.42
C LYS A 358 -12.27 0.17 -0.56
N SER A 359 -12.43 1.41 -0.12
CA SER A 359 -12.85 2.50 -0.98
C SER A 359 -11.92 3.68 -0.88
N ILE A 360 -11.81 4.41 -1.98
CA ILE A 360 -11.13 5.70 -2.04
C ILE A 360 -12.20 6.75 -2.32
N ASN A 361 -12.29 7.74 -1.45
CA ASN A 361 -13.09 8.92 -1.67
C ASN A 361 -12.22 9.99 -2.31
N ILE A 362 -12.53 10.32 -3.57
CA ILE A 362 -11.94 11.48 -4.25
C ILE A 362 -12.78 12.68 -3.83
N GLU A 363 -12.24 13.51 -2.95
CA GLU A 363 -12.94 14.68 -2.39
C GLU A 363 -13.03 15.82 -3.42
N ASN A 364 -12.01 15.95 -4.26
CA ASN A 364 -11.96 16.88 -5.38
C ASN A 364 -10.79 16.52 -6.29
N PHE A 365 -10.98 16.65 -7.60
CA PHE A 365 -9.88 16.68 -8.56
C PHE A 365 -9.87 18.01 -9.27
N LYS A 366 -8.71 18.67 -9.36
CA LYS A 366 -8.52 19.95 -10.07
C LYS A 366 -7.30 19.87 -10.98
N PHE A 367 -7.39 20.40 -12.19
CA PHE A 367 -6.26 20.48 -13.12
C PHE A 367 -6.45 21.63 -14.11
N ASN A 368 -5.39 21.98 -14.83
CA ASN A 368 -5.46 22.93 -15.92
C ASN A 368 -5.67 22.20 -17.25
N TRP A 369 -6.55 22.72 -18.09
CA TRP A 369 -6.82 22.21 -19.43
C TRP A 369 -7.22 23.36 -20.36
N CYS A 370 -6.68 23.38 -21.58
CA CYS A 370 -6.90 24.46 -22.56
C CYS A 370 -6.75 25.85 -21.93
N ASN A 371 -5.66 26.10 -21.20
CA ASN A 371 -5.38 27.33 -20.45
C ASN A 371 -6.44 27.79 -19.42
N GLY A 372 -7.47 26.98 -19.18
CA GLY A 372 -8.47 27.16 -18.14
C GLY A 372 -8.29 26.17 -16.99
N ILE A 373 -9.29 26.14 -16.11
CA ILE A 373 -9.31 25.29 -14.92
C ILE A 373 -10.46 24.30 -15.05
N VAL A 374 -10.20 23.04 -14.73
CA VAL A 374 -11.22 22.01 -14.57
C VAL A 374 -11.22 21.52 -13.14
N SER A 375 -12.41 21.28 -12.60
CA SER A 375 -12.57 20.64 -11.29
C SER A 375 -13.72 19.65 -11.27
N THR A 376 -13.74 18.74 -10.30
CA THR A 376 -14.81 17.76 -10.13
C THR A 376 -15.47 17.89 -8.76
N GLU A 377 -16.70 17.39 -8.66
CA GLU A 377 -17.29 17.06 -7.36
C GLU A 377 -16.64 15.82 -6.73
N ALA A 378 -17.04 15.52 -5.50
CA ALA A 378 -16.55 14.35 -4.80
C ALA A 378 -17.21 13.07 -5.34
N PHE A 379 -16.44 11.99 -5.45
CA PHE A 379 -16.95 10.67 -5.85
C PHE A 379 -16.12 9.55 -5.20
N ARG A 380 -16.73 8.37 -5.05
CA ARG A 380 -16.12 7.20 -4.39
C ARG A 380 -15.82 6.08 -5.39
N LEU A 381 -14.69 5.41 -5.19
CA LEU A 381 -14.24 4.25 -5.95
C LEU A 381 -14.03 3.04 -5.02
N PRO A 382 -14.42 1.81 -5.42
CA PRO A 382 -15.32 1.53 -6.53
C PRO A 382 -16.74 2.06 -6.25
N SER A 383 -17.51 2.34 -7.30
CA SER A 383 -18.92 2.70 -7.18
C SER A 383 -19.81 1.45 -7.12
N GLU A 384 -21.03 1.57 -6.57
CA GLU A 384 -21.95 0.45 -6.41
C GLU A 384 -22.36 -0.21 -7.75
N ASP A 385 -22.44 0.58 -8.82
CA ASP A 385 -22.83 0.13 -10.16
C ASP A 385 -21.62 -0.18 -11.08
N ASN A 386 -20.40 -0.09 -10.55
CA ASN A 386 -19.13 -0.17 -11.30
C ASN A 386 -19.06 0.82 -12.48
N ALA A 387 -19.74 1.96 -12.38
CA ALA A 387 -19.61 3.09 -13.29
C ALA A 387 -19.24 4.36 -12.52
N ILE A 388 -18.36 5.16 -13.09
CA ILE A 388 -17.98 6.46 -12.53
C ILE A 388 -18.83 7.51 -13.22
N HIS A 389 -19.65 8.20 -12.44
CA HIS A 389 -20.42 9.37 -12.89
C HIS A 389 -19.80 10.58 -12.24
N LEU A 390 -19.29 11.51 -13.04
CA LEU A 390 -18.69 12.75 -12.52
C LEU A 390 -19.02 13.93 -13.41
N THR A 391 -19.17 15.11 -12.81
CA THR A 391 -19.26 16.36 -13.55
C THR A 391 -17.93 17.08 -13.54
N LEU A 392 -17.36 17.33 -14.71
CA LEU A 392 -16.24 18.26 -14.88
C LEU A 392 -16.81 19.68 -14.95
N TYR A 393 -16.45 20.54 -14.00
CA TYR A 393 -16.72 21.96 -14.01
C TYR A 393 -15.56 22.68 -14.68
N CYS A 394 -15.85 23.31 -15.81
CA CYS A 394 -14.87 23.99 -16.66
C CYS A 394 -14.98 25.50 -16.47
N ASP A 395 -13.86 26.14 -16.16
CA ASP A 395 -13.75 27.58 -15.96
C ASP A 395 -12.75 28.16 -16.96
N ARG A 396 -13.27 29.00 -17.87
CA ARG A 396 -12.53 29.75 -18.90
C ARG A 396 -11.55 28.88 -19.71
N LEU A 397 -12.02 27.78 -20.29
CA LEU A 397 -11.26 27.01 -21.28
C LEU A 397 -11.06 27.84 -22.54
N GLU A 398 -9.84 28.00 -23.00
CA GLU A 398 -9.53 28.70 -24.24
C GLU A 398 -10.14 27.95 -25.43
N MET A 399 -10.91 28.69 -26.23
CA MET A 399 -11.72 28.13 -27.30
C MET A 399 -10.86 27.48 -28.40
N GLU A 400 -9.79 28.16 -28.81
CA GLU A 400 -8.82 27.69 -29.80
C GLU A 400 -8.20 26.34 -29.39
N ASP A 401 -7.65 26.27 -28.18
CA ASP A 401 -7.07 25.04 -27.64
C ASP A 401 -8.10 23.91 -27.51
N LEU A 402 -9.33 24.22 -27.10
CA LEU A 402 -10.40 23.22 -26.95
C LEU A 402 -10.76 22.59 -28.31
N PHE A 403 -10.99 23.39 -29.34
CA PHE A 403 -11.35 22.87 -30.66
C PHE A 403 -10.20 22.13 -31.34
N HIS A 404 -8.96 22.59 -31.13
CA HIS A 404 -7.77 21.88 -31.58
C HIS A 404 -7.68 20.48 -30.94
N GLN A 405 -7.85 20.36 -29.61
CA GLN A 405 -7.81 19.06 -28.93
C GLN A 405 -9.00 18.14 -29.29
N LEU A 406 -10.20 18.70 -29.54
CA LEU A 406 -11.35 17.95 -30.05
C LEU A 406 -11.16 17.47 -31.50
N GLY A 407 -10.27 18.11 -32.27
CA GLY A 407 -10.02 17.77 -33.67
C GLY A 407 -11.12 18.20 -34.64
N ALA A 408 -11.91 19.21 -34.28
CA ALA A 408 -13.06 19.65 -35.06
C ALA A 408 -12.64 20.56 -36.23
N PHE A 409 -11.90 21.64 -35.94
CA PHE A 409 -11.40 22.61 -36.92
C PHE A 409 -10.27 23.46 -36.35
N ASP A 410 -9.43 23.99 -37.25
CA ASP A 410 -8.45 25.03 -36.92
C ASP A 410 -9.20 26.35 -36.75
N LEU A 411 -9.58 26.61 -35.50
CA LEU A 411 -10.19 27.86 -35.07
C LEU A 411 -9.08 28.77 -34.56
N GLU A 412 -8.89 29.92 -35.19
CA GLU A 412 -8.03 30.97 -34.65
C GLU A 412 -8.91 32.04 -34.02
N GLY A 413 -8.49 32.56 -32.86
CA GLY A 413 -9.10 33.74 -32.27
C GLY A 413 -9.56 33.58 -30.82
N GLY A 414 -9.74 34.73 -30.17
CA GLY A 414 -9.90 34.80 -28.71
C GLY A 414 -11.28 34.40 -28.22
N GLY A 415 -11.32 33.86 -27.00
CA GLY A 415 -12.54 33.50 -26.31
C GLY A 415 -12.30 32.45 -25.26
N THR A 416 -13.16 32.41 -24.25
CA THR A 416 -13.13 31.34 -23.27
C THR A 416 -14.52 30.74 -23.12
N LEU A 417 -14.57 29.43 -22.85
CA LEU A 417 -15.76 28.65 -22.65
C LEU A 417 -15.79 28.14 -21.20
N SER A 418 -16.91 28.35 -20.53
CA SER A 418 -17.15 27.84 -19.17
C SER A 418 -18.41 26.99 -19.15
N GLY A 419 -18.53 26.08 -18.20
CA GLY A 419 -19.71 25.24 -18.07
C GLY A 419 -19.41 23.90 -17.44
N ARG A 420 -20.11 22.87 -17.89
CA ARG A 420 -20.00 21.52 -17.31
C ARG A 420 -19.96 20.44 -18.38
N ILE A 421 -19.17 19.41 -18.13
CA ILE A 421 -19.09 18.20 -18.94
C ILE A 421 -19.37 17.03 -18.01
N PRO A 422 -20.61 16.53 -17.96
CA PRO A 422 -20.92 15.28 -17.29
C PRO A 422 -20.28 14.12 -18.05
N VAL A 423 -19.50 13.32 -17.33
CA VAL A 423 -18.74 12.17 -17.85
C VAL A 423 -19.26 10.92 -17.17
N VAL A 424 -19.59 9.93 -18.00
CA VAL A 424 -19.90 8.58 -17.55
C VAL A 424 -18.80 7.65 -18.03
N MET A 425 -18.18 6.92 -17.11
CA MET A 425 -17.17 5.91 -17.42
C MET A 425 -17.68 4.55 -16.95
N LYS A 426 -17.88 3.62 -17.88
CA LYS A 426 -18.36 2.27 -17.58
C LYS A 426 -17.58 1.24 -18.38
N LYS A 427 -16.97 0.26 -17.70
CA LYS A 427 -16.08 -0.74 -18.29
C LYS A 427 -14.89 -0.12 -19.04
N THR A 428 -15.06 0.14 -20.32
CA THR A 428 -14.05 0.66 -21.27
C THR A 428 -14.61 1.81 -22.10
N GLU A 429 -15.84 2.22 -21.84
CA GLU A 429 -16.52 3.27 -22.58
C GLU A 429 -16.55 4.52 -21.72
N ILE A 430 -16.11 5.63 -22.31
CA ILE A 430 -16.32 6.97 -21.78
C ILE A 430 -17.44 7.57 -22.63
N GLY A 431 -18.37 8.28 -22.00
CA GLY A 431 -19.40 9.03 -22.68
C GLY A 431 -19.61 10.39 -22.03
N PHE A 432 -20.06 11.35 -22.83
CA PHE A 432 -20.57 12.63 -22.35
C PHE A 432 -22.09 12.63 -22.40
N ASP A 433 -22.70 13.05 -21.31
CA ASP A 433 -24.15 13.18 -21.19
C ASP A 433 -24.52 14.65 -20.99
N ASN A 434 -25.06 15.29 -22.02
CA ASN A 434 -25.53 16.67 -21.99
C ASN A 434 -24.49 17.67 -21.50
N ALA A 435 -23.25 17.56 -21.99
CA ALA A 435 -22.24 18.57 -21.73
C ALA A 435 -22.67 19.90 -22.34
N PHE A 436 -22.44 20.99 -21.61
CA PHE A 436 -22.80 22.34 -22.03
C PHE A 436 -21.73 23.33 -21.59
N LEU A 437 -21.11 23.96 -22.58
CA LEU A 437 -20.18 25.08 -22.39
C LEU A 437 -20.74 26.32 -23.09
N PHE A 438 -20.44 27.49 -22.54
CA PHE A 438 -20.87 28.78 -23.07
C PHE A 438 -19.74 29.81 -22.93
N SER A 439 -19.67 30.74 -23.86
CA SER A 439 -18.75 31.87 -23.76
C SER A 439 -19.19 32.81 -22.65
N THR A 440 -18.24 33.49 -22.00
CA THR A 440 -18.58 34.49 -20.98
C THR A 440 -19.58 35.52 -21.53
N PRO A 441 -20.77 35.66 -20.92
CA PRO A 441 -21.77 36.59 -21.43
C PRO A 441 -21.25 38.03 -21.48
N GLY A 442 -21.41 38.69 -22.64
CA GLY A 442 -20.92 40.06 -22.84
C GLY A 442 -19.46 40.16 -23.26
N GLU A 443 -18.68 39.07 -23.19
CA GLU A 443 -17.36 38.98 -23.79
C GLU A 443 -17.49 38.32 -25.16
N GLY A 444 -17.66 39.17 -26.19
CA GLY A 444 -17.56 38.74 -27.57
C GLY A 444 -16.12 38.46 -27.97
N GLY A 445 -15.91 38.02 -29.21
CA GLY A 445 -14.57 37.81 -29.73
C GLY A 445 -14.59 37.62 -31.24
N ARG A 446 -13.43 37.29 -31.78
CA ARG A 446 -13.28 37.02 -33.22
C ARG A 446 -12.95 35.57 -33.41
N ILE A 447 -13.66 34.93 -34.33
CA ILE A 447 -13.41 33.56 -34.74
C ILE A 447 -13.06 33.57 -36.22
N PHE A 448 -11.99 32.87 -36.54
CA PHE A 448 -11.55 32.57 -37.89
C PHE A 448 -11.57 31.06 -38.07
N ILE A 449 -12.46 30.56 -38.92
CA ILE A 449 -12.48 29.13 -39.25
C ILE A 449 -11.83 28.93 -40.61
N ARG A 450 -10.78 28.14 -40.66
CA ARG A 450 -10.08 27.79 -41.90
C ARG A 450 -10.65 26.52 -42.53
N ASN A 451 -10.42 26.33 -43.83
CA ASN A 451 -10.70 25.09 -44.57
C ASN A 451 -12.19 24.65 -44.65
N LEU A 452 -13.14 25.56 -44.45
CA LEU A 452 -14.58 25.30 -44.64
C LEU A 452 -14.94 24.85 -46.07
N ASP A 453 -14.11 25.18 -47.07
CA ASP A 453 -14.30 24.79 -48.48
C ASP A 453 -14.38 23.26 -48.66
N ARG A 454 -13.78 22.47 -47.75
CA ARG A 454 -13.88 21.00 -47.75
C ARG A 454 -15.26 20.50 -47.34
N MET A 455 -16.01 21.26 -46.54
CA MET A 455 -17.37 20.89 -46.09
C MET A 455 -18.43 21.08 -47.20
N LEU A 456 -18.12 21.90 -48.21
CA LEU A 456 -18.98 22.13 -49.38
C LEU A 456 -18.78 21.09 -50.49
N ALA A 457 -17.78 20.20 -50.36
CA ALA A 457 -17.45 19.20 -51.36
C ALA A 457 -18.58 18.16 -51.50
N GLY A 458 -19.11 18.02 -52.72
CA GLY A 458 -20.15 17.02 -53.04
C GLY A 458 -21.60 17.53 -52.92
N ILE A 459 -21.83 18.78 -52.52
CA ILE A 459 -23.17 19.40 -52.51
C ILE A 459 -23.40 20.14 -53.84
N PRO A 460 -24.52 19.90 -54.58
CA PRO A 460 -24.78 20.61 -55.82
C PRO A 460 -24.97 22.11 -55.61
N LYS A 461 -24.31 22.94 -56.43
CA LYS A 461 -24.27 24.42 -56.28
C LYS A 461 -25.63 25.12 -56.37
N ASN A 462 -26.64 24.46 -56.92
CA ASN A 462 -27.95 25.05 -57.22
C ASN A 462 -29.01 24.72 -56.15
N THR A 463 -28.61 24.23 -54.98
CA THR A 463 -29.55 23.93 -53.90
C THR A 463 -29.53 25.01 -52.81
N PRO A 464 -30.65 25.21 -52.07
CA PRO A 464 -30.68 26.11 -50.92
C PRO A 464 -29.63 25.75 -49.87
N GLU A 465 -29.36 24.46 -49.67
CA GLU A 465 -28.39 23.95 -48.69
C GLU A 465 -26.96 24.39 -49.04
N PHE A 466 -26.57 24.32 -50.33
CA PHE A 466 -25.27 24.84 -50.77
C PHE A 466 -25.16 26.34 -50.48
N SER A 467 -26.19 27.10 -50.81
CA SER A 467 -26.21 28.56 -50.62
C SER A 467 -26.09 28.97 -49.15
N GLN A 468 -26.75 28.25 -48.25
CA GLN A 468 -26.67 28.47 -46.80
C GLN A 468 -25.28 28.14 -46.24
N LEU A 469 -24.70 27.01 -46.63
CA LEU A 469 -23.37 26.62 -46.19
C LEU A 469 -22.28 27.51 -46.79
N ASP A 470 -22.45 27.98 -48.03
CA ASP A 470 -21.53 28.92 -48.67
C ASP A 470 -21.56 30.29 -47.98
N LEU A 471 -22.75 30.79 -47.64
CA LEU A 471 -22.92 32.00 -46.85
C LEU A 471 -22.28 31.86 -45.46
N ALA A 472 -22.58 30.76 -44.76
CA ALA A 472 -22.01 30.48 -43.43
C ALA A 472 -20.47 30.38 -43.50
N GLY A 473 -19.95 29.68 -44.51
CA GLY A 473 -18.52 29.53 -44.73
C GLY A 473 -17.81 30.85 -44.97
N GLU A 474 -18.37 31.74 -45.80
CA GLU A 474 -17.81 33.09 -45.98
C GLU A 474 -17.95 33.97 -44.74
N ALA A 475 -19.07 33.88 -44.01
CA ALA A 475 -19.27 34.64 -42.78
C ALA A 475 -18.23 34.28 -41.70
N LEU A 476 -17.92 32.98 -41.57
CA LEU A 476 -17.00 32.42 -40.58
C LEU A 476 -15.52 32.68 -40.87
N LYS A 477 -15.17 33.21 -42.06
CA LYS A 477 -13.78 33.61 -42.37
C LYS A 477 -13.30 34.78 -41.53
N ASN A 478 -14.21 35.64 -41.05
CA ASN A 478 -13.90 36.77 -40.17
C ASN A 478 -15.17 37.19 -39.41
N PHE A 479 -15.47 36.47 -38.34
CA PHE A 479 -16.73 36.60 -37.62
C PHE A 479 -16.51 37.20 -36.23
N GLU A 480 -17.25 38.26 -35.92
CA GLU A 480 -17.35 38.81 -34.57
C GLU A 480 -18.54 38.17 -33.85
N TYR A 481 -18.28 37.28 -32.91
CA TYR A 481 -19.31 36.62 -32.12
C TYR A 481 -19.67 37.45 -30.89
N LYS A 482 -20.94 37.40 -30.49
CA LYS A 482 -21.47 37.92 -29.23
C LYS A 482 -21.51 36.83 -28.16
N TRP A 483 -21.88 35.63 -28.56
CA TRP A 483 -21.85 34.45 -27.69
C TRP A 483 -21.68 33.18 -28.52
N VAL A 484 -21.11 32.17 -27.87
CA VAL A 484 -20.95 30.81 -28.38
C VAL A 484 -21.45 29.84 -27.32
N THR A 485 -22.18 28.80 -27.73
CA THR A 485 -22.49 27.66 -26.88
C THR A 485 -22.06 26.37 -27.56
N LEU A 486 -21.58 25.42 -26.77
CA LEU A 486 -21.15 24.11 -27.21
C LEU A 486 -21.91 23.04 -26.40
N LYS A 487 -22.53 22.11 -27.10
CA LYS A 487 -23.14 20.90 -26.53
C LYS A 487 -22.41 19.67 -27.03
N LEU A 488 -22.07 18.77 -26.12
CA LEU A 488 -21.42 17.50 -26.44
C LEU A 488 -22.27 16.34 -25.89
N ASN A 489 -22.55 15.37 -26.74
CA ASN A 489 -23.25 14.14 -26.36
C ASN A 489 -22.59 12.95 -27.03
N THR A 490 -22.39 11.87 -26.29
CA THR A 490 -21.95 10.60 -26.85
C THR A 490 -23.16 9.73 -27.17
N HIS A 491 -23.23 9.27 -28.42
CA HIS A 491 -24.20 8.27 -28.86
C HIS A 491 -23.43 7.11 -29.48
N GLU A 492 -23.45 5.95 -28.81
CA GLU A 492 -22.63 4.79 -29.18
C GLU A 492 -21.15 5.21 -29.33
N ASP A 493 -20.57 5.01 -30.52
CA ASP A 493 -19.17 5.35 -30.83
C ASP A 493 -19.02 6.75 -31.45
N THR A 494 -20.03 7.61 -31.36
CA THR A 494 -20.03 8.94 -31.98
C THR A 494 -20.15 10.06 -30.95
N LEU A 495 -19.34 11.11 -31.13
CA LEU A 495 -19.47 12.37 -30.43
C LEU A 495 -20.31 13.33 -31.28
N ALA A 496 -21.52 13.62 -30.84
CA ALA A 496 -22.33 14.70 -31.38
C ALA A 496 -21.86 16.02 -30.76
N VAL A 497 -21.35 16.92 -31.60
CA VAL A 497 -20.94 18.28 -31.23
C VAL A 497 -21.92 19.26 -31.85
N ASN A 498 -22.69 19.96 -31.03
CA ASN A 498 -23.56 21.04 -31.47
C ASN A 498 -23.00 22.38 -30.98
N MET A 499 -22.53 23.19 -31.92
CA MET A 499 -22.07 24.55 -31.66
C MET A 499 -23.15 25.52 -32.15
N GLN A 500 -23.53 26.47 -31.30
CA GLN A 500 -24.37 27.59 -31.69
C GLN A 500 -23.58 28.88 -31.48
N LEU A 501 -23.63 29.78 -32.45
CA LEU A 501 -22.95 31.07 -32.39
C LEU A 501 -23.85 32.17 -32.94
N ASP A 502 -23.87 33.31 -32.24
CA ASP A 502 -24.54 34.53 -32.68
C ASP A 502 -23.50 35.63 -32.83
N GLY A 503 -23.61 36.39 -33.90
CA GLY A 503 -22.67 37.45 -34.18
C GLY A 503 -22.91 38.07 -35.54
N LYS A 504 -21.86 38.66 -36.11
CA LYS A 504 -21.91 39.24 -37.44
C LYS A 504 -20.57 39.07 -38.16
N PRO A 505 -20.59 38.92 -39.49
CA PRO A 505 -19.37 39.05 -40.28
C PRO A 505 -18.85 40.49 -40.18
N LEU A 506 -17.53 40.66 -40.09
CA LEU A 506 -16.92 42.00 -40.08
C LEU A 506 -16.78 42.59 -41.49
N SER A 507 -16.86 41.74 -42.51
CA SER A 507 -16.77 42.12 -43.93
C SER A 507 -18.13 42.07 -44.60
N VAL A 508 -18.34 42.93 -45.59
CA VAL A 508 -19.48 42.81 -46.51
C VAL A 508 -19.36 41.48 -47.25
N LEU A 509 -20.42 40.67 -47.22
CA LEU A 509 -20.41 39.35 -47.84
C LEU A 509 -20.92 39.45 -49.29
N PRO A 510 -20.34 38.72 -50.25
CA PRO A 510 -20.69 38.79 -51.68
C PRO A 510 -21.99 38.02 -52.02
N PHE A 511 -23.05 38.23 -51.24
CA PHE A 511 -24.33 37.53 -51.37
C PHE A 511 -25.49 38.51 -51.50
N GLU A 512 -26.52 38.10 -52.22
CA GLU A 512 -27.79 38.82 -52.35
C GLU A 512 -28.97 37.87 -52.16
N TYR A 513 -30.07 38.38 -51.64
CA TYR A 513 -31.29 37.59 -51.46
C TYR A 513 -31.96 37.31 -52.81
N ASP A 514 -32.05 36.04 -53.18
CA ASP A 514 -32.81 35.56 -54.34
C ASP A 514 -34.21 35.14 -53.91
N ARG A 515 -35.23 35.85 -54.42
CA ARG A 515 -36.64 35.59 -54.08
C ARG A 515 -37.16 34.27 -54.61
N ASN A 516 -36.59 33.74 -55.69
CA ASN A 516 -37.05 32.48 -56.30
C ASN A 516 -36.55 31.28 -55.53
N LEU A 517 -35.32 31.35 -55.02
CA LEU A 517 -34.71 30.32 -54.19
C LEU A 517 -34.98 30.52 -52.70
N ASN A 518 -35.59 31.65 -52.32
CA ASN A 518 -35.83 32.06 -50.94
C ASN A 518 -34.57 31.95 -50.07
N SER A 519 -33.42 32.35 -50.65
CA SER A 519 -32.08 32.14 -50.09
C SER A 519 -31.08 33.19 -50.57
N PHE A 520 -29.97 33.35 -49.85
CA PHE A 520 -28.87 34.24 -50.25
C PHE A 520 -27.93 33.53 -51.22
N VAL A 521 -27.73 34.07 -52.41
CA VAL A 521 -26.90 33.46 -53.46
C VAL A 521 -25.67 34.33 -53.72
N ARG A 522 -24.51 33.70 -53.88
CA ARG A 522 -23.24 34.38 -54.15
C ARG A 522 -23.29 35.11 -55.51
N ARG A 523 -22.79 36.35 -55.55
CA ARG A 523 -22.65 37.17 -56.77
C ARG A 523 -21.18 37.49 -57.03
N ASN A 524 -20.76 37.44 -58.29
CA ASN A 524 -19.39 37.77 -58.68
C ASN A 524 -19.26 39.25 -59.08
N GLY A 525 -18.28 39.94 -58.50
CA GLY A 525 -17.57 41.11 -59.06
C GLY A 525 -18.33 42.43 -59.32
N GLN A 526 -19.66 42.45 -59.42
CA GLN A 526 -20.44 43.65 -59.77
C GLN A 526 -21.55 43.99 -58.76
N SER A 527 -21.79 43.15 -57.76
CA SER A 527 -22.76 43.41 -56.70
C SER A 527 -22.09 44.12 -55.52
N PRO A 528 -22.75 45.10 -54.88
CA PRO A 528 -22.25 45.72 -53.65
C PRO A 528 -22.21 44.74 -52.45
N GLY A 529 -22.75 43.52 -52.61
CA GLY A 529 -22.88 42.53 -51.54
C GLY A 529 -23.93 42.94 -50.48
N SER A 530 -23.98 42.17 -49.40
CA SER A 530 -24.89 42.42 -48.28
C SER A 530 -24.12 42.65 -46.98
N ASN A 531 -24.52 43.69 -46.24
CA ASN A 531 -24.03 43.97 -44.90
C ASN A 531 -24.96 43.32 -43.85
N PHE A 532 -24.53 42.19 -43.30
CA PHE A 532 -25.32 41.44 -42.32
C PHE A 532 -25.20 42.06 -40.92
N GLN A 533 -26.32 42.45 -40.32
CA GLN A 533 -26.37 43.02 -38.96
C GLN A 533 -26.38 41.95 -37.86
N GLY A 534 -26.65 40.71 -38.22
CA GLY A 534 -26.65 39.57 -37.31
C GLY A 534 -26.86 38.27 -38.09
N ILE A 535 -26.11 37.25 -37.73
CA ILE A 535 -26.25 35.88 -38.23
C ILE A 535 -26.17 34.96 -37.01
N LYS A 536 -27.16 34.08 -36.89
CA LYS A 536 -27.11 32.94 -35.99
C LYS A 536 -26.73 31.71 -36.80
N LEU A 537 -25.67 31.01 -36.39
CA LEU A 537 -25.21 29.79 -37.04
C LEU A 537 -25.30 28.63 -36.06
N ASP A 538 -25.84 27.51 -36.54
CA ASP A 538 -25.94 26.25 -35.82
C ASP A 538 -25.10 25.21 -36.58
N VAL A 539 -23.97 24.82 -36.00
CA VAL A 539 -23.02 23.88 -36.58
C VAL A 539 -23.14 22.54 -35.86
N ASN A 540 -23.49 21.49 -36.61
CA ASN A 540 -23.62 20.13 -36.10
C ASN A 540 -22.52 19.25 -36.70
N LEU A 541 -21.69 18.67 -35.83
CA LEU A 541 -20.64 17.74 -36.23
C LEU A 541 -20.88 16.39 -35.58
N SER A 542 -20.56 15.33 -36.31
CA SER A 542 -20.45 13.98 -35.77
C SER A 542 -19.01 13.53 -35.93
N LEU A 543 -18.33 13.31 -34.81
CA LEU A 543 -16.94 12.86 -34.78
C LEU A 543 -16.89 11.42 -34.26
N PRO A 544 -16.05 10.54 -34.82
CA PRO A 544 -15.80 9.24 -34.22
C PRO A 544 -15.24 9.45 -32.80
N PHE A 545 -15.98 8.99 -31.77
CA PHE A 545 -15.64 9.26 -30.37
C PHE A 545 -14.28 8.67 -30.00
N ASN A 546 -13.93 7.52 -30.57
CA ASN A 546 -12.62 6.89 -30.44
C ASN A 546 -11.44 7.73 -30.98
N GLN A 547 -11.70 8.71 -31.86
CA GLN A 547 -10.68 9.65 -32.33
C GLN A 547 -10.50 10.84 -31.38
N VAL A 548 -11.53 11.17 -30.60
CA VAL A 548 -11.51 12.25 -29.61
C VAL A 548 -10.98 11.74 -28.27
N ILE A 549 -11.41 10.54 -27.88
CA ILE A 549 -11.07 9.86 -26.63
C ILE A 549 -10.62 8.43 -26.98
N GLN A 550 -9.30 8.22 -27.06
CA GLN A 550 -8.70 6.89 -27.26
C GLN A 550 -8.65 6.07 -25.96
N PHE A 551 -9.67 6.15 -25.10
CA PHE A 551 -9.65 5.47 -23.80
C PHE A 551 -10.29 4.08 -23.92
N GLY A 552 -9.67 3.15 -24.64
CA GLY A 552 -10.35 1.92 -25.05
C GLY A 552 -10.11 0.69 -24.18
N SER A 553 -8.94 0.52 -23.57
CA SER A 553 -8.55 -0.82 -23.07
C SER A 553 -8.12 -0.91 -21.60
N ASN A 554 -7.56 0.16 -21.02
CA ASN A 554 -6.91 0.09 -19.71
C ASN A 554 -7.79 0.55 -18.53
N LEU A 555 -8.87 1.30 -18.76
CA LEU A 555 -9.76 1.83 -17.72
C LEU A 555 -10.47 0.75 -16.89
N LYS A 556 -10.90 -0.34 -17.52
CA LYS A 556 -11.55 -1.47 -16.83
C LYS A 556 -10.69 -2.03 -15.69
N ARG A 557 -9.37 -1.95 -15.81
CA ARG A 557 -8.40 -2.47 -14.83
C ARG A 557 -8.13 -1.50 -13.69
N ILE A 558 -8.25 -0.19 -13.93
CA ILE A 558 -8.17 0.82 -12.87
C ILE A 558 -9.45 0.79 -12.02
N MET A 559 -10.61 0.57 -12.66
CA MET A 559 -11.92 0.55 -11.98
C MET A 559 -12.25 -0.77 -11.25
N ASN A 560 -11.49 -1.84 -11.50
CA ASN A 560 -11.62 -3.14 -10.84
C ASN A 560 -10.20 -3.70 -10.57
N PRO A 561 -9.51 -3.24 -9.51
CA PRO A 561 -8.17 -3.73 -9.17
C PRO A 561 -8.13 -5.21 -8.80
#